data_AF-A0A378NFA6-F1
#
_entry.id   AF-A0A378NFA6-F1
#
_cell.length_a   1.000
_cell.length_b   1.000
_cell.length_c   1.000
_cell.angle_alpha   90.00
_cell.angle_beta   90.00
_cell.angle_gamma   90.00
#
_symmetry.space_group_name_H-M   'P 1'
#
loop_
_entity.id
_entity.type
_entity.pdbx_description
1 polymer ?
#
loop_
_entity_poly.entity_id
_entity_poly.type
_entity_poly.pdbx_seq_one_letter_code
_entity_poly.pdbx_strand_id
1 'polypeptide(L)'
;MLQVNVELKERRYPIIIGAGLLNQPASYSPLKSGDKVMIVSNPTVATHYLSVVTNALKELGCHVDSVLIPDGEEYKTLESLNLIFTALLEKKS
;
A
#
# COMPACT_ATOMS: atom_id res chain seq x y z
N MET A 1 15.17 -2.96 -14.93
CA MET A 1 14.45 -3.52 -13.77
C MET A 1 15.45 -4.35 -12.99
N LEU A 2 15.70 -3.99 -11.73
CA LEU A 2 16.59 -4.70 -10.81
C LEU A 2 15.72 -5.35 -9.73
N GLN A 3 16.04 -6.57 -9.32
CA GLN A 3 15.35 -7.24 -8.22
C GLN A 3 16.38 -7.74 -7.21
N VAL A 4 16.17 -7.41 -5.94
CA VAL A 4 16.97 -7.89 -4.81
C VAL A 4 16.09 -8.77 -3.94
N ASN A 5 16.45 -10.04 -3.76
CA ASN A 5 15.72 -10.92 -2.86
C ASN A 5 16.36 -10.81 -1.47
N VAL A 6 15.58 -10.38 -0.48
CA VAL A 6 16.04 -10.27 0.90
C VAL A 6 15.59 -11.53 1.67
N GLU A 7 16.54 -12.17 2.34
CA GLU A 7 16.30 -13.35 3.16
C GLU A 7 16.44 -12.99 4.65
N LEU A 8 15.32 -12.97 5.37
CA LEU A 8 15.24 -12.69 6.80
C LEU A 8 14.71 -13.90 7.54
N LYS A 9 15.56 -14.80 8.02
CA LYS A 9 15.16 -16.01 8.77
C LYS A 9 13.94 -16.72 8.13
N GLU A 10 12.74 -16.52 8.66
CA GLU A 10 11.49 -17.16 8.22
C GLU A 10 10.74 -16.40 7.10
N ARG A 11 11.23 -15.23 6.66
CA ARG A 11 10.58 -14.39 5.63
C ARG A 11 11.54 -14.09 4.50
N ARG A 12 11.05 -14.28 3.27
CA ARG A 12 11.74 -13.89 2.05
C ARG A 12 10.82 -13.02 1.21
N TYR A 13 11.32 -11.87 0.76
CA TYR A 13 10.55 -10.98 -0.11
C TYR A 13 11.45 -10.30 -1.16
N PRO A 14 10.92 -10.04 -2.38
CA PRO A 14 11.63 -9.30 -3.40
C PRO A 14 11.51 -7.78 -3.19
N ILE A 15 12.59 -7.05 -3.40
CA ILE A 15 12.60 -5.60 -3.61
C ILE A 15 12.79 -5.37 -5.10
N ILE A 16 11.79 -4.80 -5.76
CA ILE A 16 11.82 -4.49 -7.19
C ILE A 16 12.16 -3.01 -7.37
N ILE A 17 13.17 -2.70 -8.17
CA ILE A 17 13.68 -1.35 -8.42
C ILE A 17 13.65 -1.06 -9.93
N GLY A 18 12.97 0.01 -10.31
CA GLY A 18 12.76 0.38 -11.70
C GLY A 18 11.88 1.61 -11.84
N ALA A 19 11.85 2.19 -13.04
CA ALA A 19 10.99 3.31 -13.37
C ALA A 19 9.56 2.83 -13.69
N GLY A 20 8.56 3.61 -13.26
CA GLY A 20 7.15 3.37 -13.59
C GLY A 20 6.48 2.18 -12.88
N LEU A 21 7.16 1.49 -11.95
CA LEU A 21 6.65 0.26 -11.35
C LEU A 21 5.27 0.38 -10.67
N LEU A 22 4.95 1.56 -10.14
CA LEU A 22 3.65 1.82 -9.49
C LEU A 22 2.46 1.72 -10.45
N ASN A 23 2.67 1.88 -11.75
CA ASN A 23 1.60 1.74 -12.75
C ASN A 23 1.43 0.29 -13.23
N GLN A 24 2.29 -0.63 -12.81
CA GLN A 24 2.30 -2.00 -13.29
C GLN A 24 1.59 -2.90 -12.28
N PRO A 25 0.41 -3.48 -12.60
CA PRO A 25 -0.30 -4.38 -11.68
C PRO A 25 0.56 -5.56 -11.20
N ALA A 26 1.47 -6.05 -12.06
CA ALA A 26 2.39 -7.14 -11.74
C ALA A 26 3.38 -6.81 -10.61
N SER A 27 3.68 -5.53 -10.37
CA SER A 27 4.57 -5.09 -9.27
C SER A 27 3.97 -5.35 -7.90
N TYR A 28 2.65 -5.56 -7.81
CA TYR A 28 1.91 -5.74 -6.57
C TYR A 28 1.72 -7.20 -6.16
N SER A 29 2.41 -8.14 -6.82
CA SER A 29 2.47 -9.54 -6.40
C SER A 29 2.88 -9.65 -4.91
N PRO A 30 2.20 -10.48 -4.10
CA PRO A 30 1.34 -11.60 -4.48
C PRO A 30 -0.17 -11.28 -4.53
N LEU A 31 -0.58 -10.01 -4.57
CA LEU A 31 -1.99 -9.62 -4.59
C LEU A 31 -2.73 -10.19 -5.81
N LYS A 32 -4.01 -10.51 -5.63
CA LYS A 32 -4.87 -11.11 -6.65
C LYS A 32 -6.23 -10.42 -6.69
N SER A 33 -6.94 -10.64 -7.79
CA SER A 33 -8.34 -10.20 -7.94
C SER A 33 -9.19 -10.71 -6.77
N GLY A 34 -10.01 -9.83 -6.20
CA GLY A 34 -10.85 -10.10 -5.03
C GLY A 34 -10.19 -9.79 -3.69
N ASP A 35 -8.88 -9.58 -3.64
CA ASP A 35 -8.21 -9.16 -2.39
C ASP A 35 -8.68 -7.77 -1.96
N LYS A 36 -8.89 -7.59 -0.65
CA LYS A 36 -9.15 -6.28 -0.04
C LYS A 36 -7.84 -5.64 0.36
N VAL A 37 -7.57 -4.43 -0.13
CA VAL A 37 -6.33 -3.69 0.06
C VAL A 37 -6.64 -2.34 0.68
N MET A 38 -5.95 -2.02 1.78
CA MET A 38 -6.00 -0.69 2.42
C MET A 38 -4.69 0.04 2.15
N ILE A 39 -4.73 1.13 1.40
CA ILE A 39 -3.58 2.01 1.19
C ILE A 39 -3.49 3.00 2.34
N VAL A 40 -2.37 2.97 3.07
CA VAL A 40 -2.08 3.93 4.13
C VAL A 40 -1.02 4.91 3.62
N SER A 41 -1.33 6.20 3.61
CA SER A 41 -0.41 7.26 3.14
C SER A 41 -0.59 8.55 3.95
N ASN A 42 0.40 9.44 3.90
CA ASN A 42 0.19 10.84 4.30
C ASN A 42 -0.42 11.67 3.15
N PRO A 43 -1.02 12.84 3.42
CA PRO A 43 -1.60 13.72 2.39
C PRO A 43 -0.58 14.16 1.33
N THR A 44 0.66 14.42 1.74
CA THR A 44 1.75 14.90 0.87
C THR A 44 2.06 13.87 -0.22
N VAL A 45 2.31 12.61 0.14
CA VAL A 45 2.60 11.53 -0.84
C VAL A 45 1.34 11.13 -1.59
N ALA A 46 0.17 11.15 -0.93
CA ALA A 46 -1.08 10.74 -1.56
C ALA A 46 -1.43 11.59 -2.78
N THR A 47 -1.19 12.91 -2.72
CA THR A 47 -1.45 13.83 -3.83
C THR A 47 -0.73 13.43 -5.12
N HIS A 48 0.47 12.84 -4.99
CA HIS A 48 1.29 12.46 -6.15
C HIS A 48 1.07 11.02 -6.61
N TYR A 49 0.82 10.08 -5.70
CA TYR A 49 0.92 8.65 -6.01
C TYR A 49 -0.34 7.83 -5.71
N LEU A 50 -1.26 8.32 -4.87
CA LEU A 50 -2.42 7.52 -4.44
C LEU A 50 -3.29 7.08 -5.63
N SER A 51 -3.51 7.98 -6.59
CA SER A 51 -4.33 7.70 -7.78
C SER A 51 -3.70 6.60 -8.65
N VAL A 52 -2.40 6.69 -8.90
CA VAL A 52 -1.65 5.72 -9.72
C VAL A 52 -1.71 4.32 -9.09
N VAL A 53 -1.43 4.23 -7.79
CA VAL A 53 -1.44 2.96 -7.06
C VAL A 53 -2.85 2.38 -6.98
N THR A 54 -3.86 3.21 -6.68
CA THR A 54 -5.26 2.78 -6.61
C THR A 54 -5.73 2.22 -7.94
N ASN A 55 -5.40 2.88 -9.05
CA ASN A 55 -5.79 2.43 -10.38
C ASN A 55 -5.12 1.09 -10.73
N ALA A 56 -3.82 0.96 -10.53
CA ALA A 56 -3.10 -0.29 -10.82
C ALA A 56 -3.64 -1.49 -10.00
N LEU A 57 -4.00 -1.26 -8.72
CA LEU A 57 -4.59 -2.28 -7.88
C LEU A 57 -6.04 -2.61 -8.26
N LYS A 58 -6.83 -1.63 -8.69
CA LYS A 58 -8.19 -1.86 -9.23
C LYS A 58 -8.14 -2.62 -10.55
N GLU A 59 -7.18 -2.32 -11.42
CA GLU A 59 -6.93 -3.07 -12.67
C GLU A 59 -6.56 -4.54 -12.40
N LEU A 60 -5.86 -4.81 -11.28
CA LEU A 60 -5.61 -6.17 -10.81
C LEU A 60 -6.87 -6.89 -10.30
N GLY A 61 -7.97 -6.17 -10.13
CA GLY A 61 -9.25 -6.67 -9.61
C GLY A 61 -9.37 -6.63 -8.09
N CYS A 62 -8.50 -5.89 -7.39
CA CYS A 62 -8.57 -5.74 -5.94
C CYS A 62 -9.64 -4.72 -5.52
N HIS A 63 -10.19 -4.91 -4.32
CA HIS A 63 -11.02 -3.92 -3.63
C HIS A 63 -10.11 -2.98 -2.84
N VAL A 64 -9.98 -1.75 -3.30
CA VAL A 64 -9.01 -0.79 -2.77
C VAL A 64 -9.71 0.31 -1.98
N ASP A 65 -9.37 0.42 -0.70
CA ASP A 65 -9.66 1.55 0.16
C ASP A 65 -8.37 2.30 0.51
N SER A 66 -8.50 3.53 1.01
CA SER A 66 -7.35 4.32 1.44
C SER A 66 -7.66 5.11 2.70
N VAL A 67 -6.67 5.24 3.57
CA VAL A 67 -6.72 6.11 4.75
C VAL A 67 -5.52 7.05 4.74
N LEU A 68 -5.79 8.32 5.03
CA LEU A 68 -4.78 9.36 5.13
C LEU A 68 -4.45 9.62 6.60
N ILE A 69 -3.16 9.59 6.93
CA ILE A 69 -2.65 9.88 8.27
C ILE A 69 -1.87 11.20 8.23
N PRO A 70 -1.97 12.07 9.25
CA PRO A 70 -1.17 13.29 9.32
C PRO A 70 0.33 13.04 9.08
N ASP A 71 0.97 14.02 8.44
CA ASP A 71 2.38 13.94 8.05
C ASP A 71 3.30 14.38 9.19
N GLY A 72 4.39 13.65 9.45
CA GLY A 72 5.39 13.94 10.49
C GLY A 72 5.73 12.75 11.40
N GLU A 73 6.99 12.68 11.86
CA GLU A 73 7.43 11.63 12.80
C GLU A 73 6.69 11.69 14.15
N GLU A 74 6.24 12.89 14.55
CA GLU A 74 5.43 13.10 15.74
C GLU A 74 4.09 12.34 15.70
N TYR A 75 3.61 11.97 14.51
CA TYR A 75 2.38 11.20 14.32
C TYR A 75 2.63 9.69 14.29
N LYS A 76 3.85 9.21 14.51
CA LYS A 76 4.14 7.78 14.67
C LYS A 76 3.77 7.29 16.07
N THR A 77 2.54 7.59 16.48
CA THR A 77 1.96 7.30 17.80
C THR A 77 0.91 6.20 17.70
N LEU A 78 0.54 5.63 18.85
CA LEU A 78 -0.57 4.67 18.94
C LEU A 78 -1.91 5.26 18.50
N GLU A 79 -2.09 6.58 18.62
CA GLU A 79 -3.30 7.27 18.18
C GLU A 79 -3.46 7.25 16.67
N SER A 80 -2.41 7.55 15.92
CA SER A 80 -2.41 7.42 14.45
C SER A 80 -2.60 5.98 14.00
N LEU A 81 -2.08 5.01 14.76
CA LEU A 81 -2.34 3.60 14.50
C LEU A 81 -3.84 3.25 14.67
N ASN A 82 -4.50 3.82 15.68
CA ASN A 82 -5.95 3.62 15.86
C ASN A 82 -6.77 4.15 14.69
N LEU A 83 -6.36 5.25 14.03
CA LEU A 83 -7.02 5.73 12.82
C LEU A 83 -7.04 4.66 11.70
N ILE A 84 -5.93 3.93 11.54
CA ILE A 84 -5.84 2.83 10.58
C ILE A 84 -6.79 1.70 10.98
N PHE A 85 -6.81 1.31 12.26
CA PHE A 85 -7.68 0.23 12.72
C PHE A 85 -9.16 0.57 12.56
N THR A 86 -9.55 1.79 12.90
CA THR A 86 -10.92 2.28 12.71
C THR A 86 -11.30 2.21 11.23
N ALA A 87 -10.46 2.73 10.34
CA ALA A 87 -10.72 2.67 8.89
C ALA A 87 -10.83 1.22 8.37
N LEU A 88 -9.99 0.31 8.86
CA LEU A 88 -10.07 -1.11 8.50
C LEU A 88 -11.36 -1.78 8.98
N LEU A 89 -11.86 -1.41 10.17
CA LEU A 89 -13.09 -1.97 10.74
C LEU A 89 -14.34 -1.44 10.03
N GLU A 90 -14.39 -0.14 9.70
CA GLU A 90 -15.51 0.48 8.98
C GLU A 90 -15.69 -0.12 7.58
N LYS A 91 -14.58 -0.43 6.90
CA LYS A 91 -14.56 -1.00 5.54
C LYS A 91 -14.70 -2.53 5.48
N LYS A 92 -14.85 -3.18 6.64
CA LYS A 92 -15.04 -4.63 6.72
C LYS A 92 -16.48 -5.07 6.39
N SER A 93 -17.45 -4.14 6.43
CA SER A 93 -18.87 -4.41 6.13
C SER A 93 -19.17 -4.64 4.65
#